data_AF-A0AAV5VFX2-F1
#
_entry.id   AF-A0AAV5VFX2-F1
#
_cell.length_a   1.000
_cell.length_b   1.000
_cell.length_c   1.000
_cell.angle_alpha   90.00
_cell.angle_beta   90.00
_cell.angle_gamma   90.00
#
_symmetry.space_group_name_H-M   'P 1'
#
loop_
_entity.id
_entity.type
_entity.pdbx_description
1 polymer ?
#
loop_
_entity_poly.entity_id
_entity_poly.type
_entity_poly.pdbx_seq_one_letter_code
_entity_poly.pdbx_strand_id
1 'polypeptide(L)'
;FKMISLIILLTAVFSGVYFYYFRSSTYWQRRGVVNVPPKSMVFGSSKDLMQKEYPRVLVYRDWGIEYGKMYGIKEGVQNTLVTSDLNMVHEIFVKQFDYFHSRKRVVLGPDLEKDVRVNLFQSRGGRWKRLRTLSAPSFSVSSLKKIRPVVEDSVINMVKVMEERHAGGDTFNIHQFYCEYTM
;
A
#
# COMPACT_ATOMS: atom_id res chain seq x y z
N PHE A 1 44.64 -25.32 13.03
CA PHE A 1 44.55 -24.26 12.00
C PHE A 1 43.17 -24.16 11.35
N LYS A 2 42.66 -25.17 10.62
CA LYS A 2 41.33 -25.11 9.97
C LYS A 2 40.15 -24.80 10.93
N MET A 3 40.14 -25.38 12.12
CA MET A 3 39.09 -25.15 13.13
C MET A 3 39.09 -23.71 13.68
N ILE A 4 40.27 -23.14 13.94
CA ILE A 4 40.42 -21.75 14.43
C ILE A 4 39.99 -20.76 13.35
N SER A 5 40.41 -20.97 12.09
CA SER A 5 39.99 -20.12 10.97
C SER A 5 38.47 -20.16 10.74
N LEU A 6 37.83 -21.33 10.92
CA LEU A 6 36.37 -21.47 10.83
C LEU A 6 35.65 -20.70 11.95
N ILE A 7 36.15 -20.77 13.18
CA ILE A 7 35.57 -20.03 14.32
C ILE A 7 35.67 -18.52 14.09
N ILE A 8 36.82 -18.02 13.63
CA ILE A 8 37.02 -16.59 13.33
C ILE A 8 36.07 -16.13 12.22
N LEU A 9 35.86 -16.95 11.18
CA LEU A 9 34.92 -16.62 10.11
C LEU A 9 33.48 -16.53 10.64
N LEU A 10 33.05 -17.51 11.44
CA LEU A 10 31.69 -17.53 12.01
C LEU A 10 31.45 -16.36 12.96
N THR A 11 32.41 -16.02 13.82
CA THR A 11 32.28 -14.87 14.72
C THR A 11 32.27 -13.55 13.96
N ALA A 12 33.08 -13.40 12.91
CA ALA A 12 33.05 -12.23 12.05
C ALA A 12 31.71 -12.08 11.32
N VAL A 13 31.17 -13.17 10.77
CA VAL A 13 29.85 -13.19 10.12
C VAL A 13 28.76 -12.84 11.13
N PHE A 14 28.76 -13.45 12.31
CA PHE A 14 27.75 -13.18 13.33
C PHE A 14 27.80 -11.74 13.83
N SER A 15 29.00 -11.21 14.06
CA SER A 15 29.21 -9.81 14.45
C SER A 15 28.75 -8.84 13.37
N GLY A 16 29.06 -9.13 12.10
CA GLY A 16 28.61 -8.35 10.95
C GLY A 16 27.08 -8.34 10.81
N VAL A 17 26.45 -9.51 10.97
CA VAL A 17 24.99 -9.66 10.95
C VAL A 17 24.35 -8.91 12.12
N TYR A 18 24.88 -9.05 13.34
CA TYR A 18 24.40 -8.32 14.51
C TYR A 18 24.52 -6.81 14.32
N PHE A 19 25.67 -6.32 13.84
CA PHE A 19 25.88 -4.90 13.58
C PHE A 19 24.93 -4.39 12.49
N TYR A 20 24.73 -5.15 11.42
CA TYR A 20 23.75 -4.83 10.39
C TYR A 20 22.34 -4.71 10.99
N TYR A 21 21.90 -5.69 11.78
CA TYR A 21 20.58 -5.66 12.43
C TYR A 21 20.44 -4.48 13.38
N PHE A 22 21.43 -4.22 14.23
CA PHE A 22 21.44 -3.10 15.16
C PHE A 22 21.40 -1.75 14.43
N ARG A 23 22.22 -1.60 13.38
CA ARG A 23 22.22 -0.42 12.52
C ARG A 23 20.86 -0.25 11.84
N SER A 24 20.24 -1.34 11.41
CA SER A 24 18.96 -1.33 10.71
C SER A 24 17.79 -1.04 11.64
N SER A 25 17.77 -1.57 12.87
CA SER A 25 16.71 -1.33 13.86
C SER A 25 16.70 0.09 14.43
N THR A 26 17.88 0.70 14.58
CA THR A 26 18.03 2.08 15.10
C THR A 26 17.98 3.14 14.00
N TYR A 27 17.61 2.79 12.75
CA TYR A 27 17.60 3.71 11.61
C TYR A 27 16.79 4.98 11.85
N TRP A 28 15.56 4.84 12.34
CA TRP A 28 14.65 5.97 12.56
C TRP A 28 15.04 6.81 13.77
N GLN A 29 15.46 6.16 14.86
CA GLN A 29 15.94 6.84 16.07
C GLN A 29 17.12 7.77 15.76
N ARG A 30 18.08 7.31 14.93
CA ARG A 30 19.22 8.15 14.50
C ARG A 30 18.82 9.34 13.62
N ARG A 31 17.60 9.37 13.10
CA ARG A 31 17.05 10.47 12.29
C ARG A 31 16.06 11.34 13.08
N GLY A 32 15.95 11.13 14.39
CA GLY A 32 15.00 11.86 15.23
C GLY A 32 13.54 11.48 15.00
N VAL A 33 13.27 10.32 14.38
CA VAL A 33 11.91 9.83 14.14
C VAL A 33 11.58 8.72 15.14
N VAL A 34 10.39 8.80 15.74
CA VAL A 34 9.87 7.75 16.63
C VAL A 34 9.78 6.43 15.86
N ASN A 35 10.40 5.38 16.39
CA ASN A 35 10.47 4.08 15.74
C ASN A 35 9.49 3.11 16.38
N VAL A 36 8.58 2.53 15.58
CA VAL A 36 7.72 1.45 16.06
C VAL A 36 8.59 0.22 16.31
N PRO A 37 8.63 -0.33 17.54
CA PRO A 37 9.50 -1.45 17.88
C PRO A 37 9.29 -2.64 16.94
N PRO A 38 10.37 -3.21 16.36
CA PRO A 38 10.23 -4.39 15.50
C PRO A 38 9.86 -5.63 16.32
N LYS A 39 8.74 -6.27 15.99
CA LYS A 39 8.28 -7.54 16.61
C LYS A 39 8.88 -8.79 15.95
N SER A 40 9.64 -8.63 14.88
CA SER A 40 10.33 -9.69 14.18
C SER A 40 11.69 -9.22 13.68
N MET A 41 12.69 -10.08 13.76
CA MET A 41 14.01 -9.84 13.16
C MET A 41 13.93 -9.74 11.63
N VAL A 42 13.09 -10.58 11.00
CA VAL A 42 12.97 -10.64 9.53
C VAL A 42 11.97 -9.63 9.00
N PHE A 43 10.79 -9.53 9.63
CA PHE A 43 9.69 -8.70 9.12
C PHE A 43 9.65 -7.30 9.75
N GLY A 44 10.44 -7.03 10.79
CA GLY A 44 10.41 -5.75 11.48
C GLY A 44 9.07 -5.51 12.18
N SER A 45 8.54 -4.28 12.07
CA SER A 45 7.25 -3.86 12.63
C SER A 45 6.08 -4.36 11.76
N SER A 46 6.31 -4.70 10.49
CA SER A 46 5.23 -5.15 9.59
C SER A 46 4.63 -6.50 9.95
N LYS A 47 5.18 -7.23 10.93
CA LYS A 47 4.53 -8.43 11.47
C LYS A 47 3.11 -8.14 11.95
N ASP A 48 2.86 -6.96 12.52
CA ASP A 48 1.51 -6.54 12.92
C ASP A 48 0.58 -6.30 11.73
N LEU A 49 1.13 -5.91 10.57
CA LEU A 49 0.39 -5.69 9.33
C LEU A 49 0.04 -7.00 8.60
N MET A 50 0.58 -8.13 9.05
CA MET A 50 0.35 -9.45 8.44
C MET A 50 -0.70 -10.28 9.18
N GLN A 51 -1.30 -9.74 10.24
CA GLN A 51 -2.38 -10.40 10.98
C GLN A 51 -3.63 -10.47 10.10
N LYS A 52 -4.22 -11.67 10.00
CA LYS A 52 -5.41 -11.87 9.15
C LYS A 52 -6.68 -11.38 9.84
N GLU A 53 -6.70 -11.50 11.17
CA GLU A 53 -7.82 -11.21 12.04
C GLU A 53 -7.95 -9.71 12.33
N TYR A 54 -6.85 -8.95 12.18
CA TYR A 54 -6.83 -7.52 12.48
C TYR A 54 -6.48 -6.69 11.24
N PRO A 55 -7.44 -5.92 10.67
CA PRO A 55 -7.22 -5.13 9.48
C PRO A 55 -6.05 -4.14 9.62
N ARG A 56 -5.19 -4.09 8.61
CA ARG A 56 -4.02 -3.19 8.56
C ARG A 56 -4.34 -1.73 8.86
N VAL A 57 -5.50 -1.25 8.43
CA VAL A 57 -5.93 0.13 8.69
C VAL A 57 -6.07 0.43 10.19
N LEU A 58 -6.50 -0.55 10.98
CA LEU A 58 -6.62 -0.41 12.42
C LEU A 58 -5.25 -0.42 13.10
N VAL A 59 -4.30 -1.22 12.60
CA VAL A 59 -2.89 -1.17 13.06
C VAL A 59 -2.31 0.23 12.86
N TYR A 60 -2.47 0.82 11.68
CA TYR A 60 -1.98 2.18 11.41
C TYR A 60 -2.67 3.24 12.28
N ARG A 61 -3.96 3.07 12.56
CA ARG A 61 -4.71 3.93 13.50
C ARG A 61 -4.10 3.84 14.90
N ASP A 62 -3.91 2.63 15.42
CA ASP A 62 -3.42 2.40 16.78
C ASP A 62 -2.00 2.94 16.93
N TRP A 63 -1.13 2.70 15.94
CA TRP A 63 0.20 3.31 15.90
C TRP A 63 0.15 4.84 15.81
N GLY A 64 -0.84 5.40 15.11
CA GLY A 64 -1.04 6.86 15.07
C GLY A 64 -1.45 7.44 16.42
N ILE A 65 -2.18 6.67 17.24
CA ILE A 65 -2.55 7.05 18.61
C ILE A 65 -1.33 6.93 19.53
N GLU A 66 -0.56 5.85 19.41
CA GLU A 66 0.56 5.55 20.31
C GLU A 66 1.83 6.36 20.01
N TYR A 67 2.20 6.48 18.73
CA TYR A 67 3.45 7.10 18.28
C TYR A 67 3.27 8.48 17.65
N GLY A 68 2.02 8.95 17.56
CA GLY A 68 1.67 10.27 17.04
C GLY A 68 1.57 10.34 15.51
N LYS A 69 1.59 11.58 14.99
CA LYS A 69 1.30 11.87 13.57
C LYS A 69 2.42 11.49 12.60
N MET A 70 3.62 11.15 13.09
CA MET A 70 4.74 10.76 12.27
C MET A 70 5.61 9.74 13.00
N TYR A 71 5.78 8.57 12.38
CA TYR A 71 6.59 7.50 12.94
C TYR A 71 7.20 6.65 11.83
N GLY A 72 8.32 6.02 12.16
CA GLY A 72 9.03 5.09 11.30
C GLY A 72 8.64 3.66 11.62
N ILE A 73 8.43 2.86 10.58
CA ILE A 73 8.26 1.41 10.68
C ILE A 73 9.32 0.71 9.83
N LYS A 74 9.53 -0.58 10.12
CA LYS A 74 10.27 -1.47 9.22
C LYS A 74 9.36 -2.51 8.62
N GLU A 75 9.41 -2.60 7.30
CA GLU A 75 8.68 -3.59 6.50
C GLU A 75 9.69 -4.51 5.83
N GLY A 76 10.08 -5.54 6.57
CA GLY A 76 11.25 -6.34 6.27
C GLY A 76 12.53 -5.49 6.28
N VAL A 77 13.18 -5.41 5.12
CA VAL A 77 14.40 -4.59 4.91
C VAL A 77 14.10 -3.12 4.56
N GLN A 78 12.84 -2.77 4.26
CA GLN A 78 12.46 -1.41 3.90
C GLN A 78 12.20 -0.58 5.16
N ASN A 79 12.76 0.62 5.20
CA ASN A 79 12.40 1.63 6.18
C ASN A 79 11.26 2.48 5.59
N THR A 80 10.09 2.47 6.23
CA THR A 80 8.92 3.25 5.79
C THR A 80 8.57 4.33 6.81
N LEU A 81 8.45 5.57 6.36
CA LEU A 81 7.89 6.67 7.15
C LEU A 81 6.38 6.67 6.97
N VAL A 82 5.63 6.72 8.07
CA VAL A 82 4.18 6.87 8.06
C VAL A 82 3.85 8.23 8.65
N THR A 83 2.98 8.99 7.99
CA THR A 83 2.56 10.29 8.49
C THR A 83 1.09 10.59 8.21
N SER A 84 0.45 11.24 9.17
CA SER A 84 -0.86 11.88 9.07
C SER A 84 -0.77 13.41 9.22
N ASP A 85 0.44 13.96 9.17
CA ASP A 85 0.67 15.41 9.19
C ASP A 85 0.31 16.02 7.82
N LEU A 86 -0.64 16.95 7.80
CA LEU A 86 -1.15 17.55 6.57
C LEU A 86 -0.11 18.38 5.82
N ASN A 87 0.81 19.05 6.53
CA ASN A 87 1.87 19.81 5.89
C ASN A 87 2.82 18.86 5.17
N MET A 88 3.13 17.71 5.78
CA MET A 88 3.98 16.70 5.16
C MET A 88 3.31 15.98 4.00
N VAL A 89 2.03 15.65 4.12
CA VAL A 89 1.24 15.11 3.00
C VAL A 89 1.25 16.09 1.83
N HIS A 90 1.00 17.38 2.07
CA HIS A 90 1.06 18.39 1.02
C HIS A 90 2.46 18.54 0.42
N GLU A 91 3.50 18.55 1.24
CA GLU A 91 4.89 18.62 0.78
C GLU A 91 5.22 17.43 -0.15
N ILE A 92 4.87 16.21 0.25
CA ILE A 92 5.18 14.98 -0.48
C ILE A 92 4.35 14.85 -1.76
N PHE A 93 3.02 15.03 -1.68
CA PHE A 93 2.13 14.75 -2.80
C PHE A 93 1.96 15.91 -3.78
N VAL A 94 2.25 17.15 -3.36
CA VAL A 94 2.05 18.34 -4.20
C VAL A 94 3.38 19.00 -4.56
N LYS A 95 4.12 19.48 -3.56
CA LYS A 95 5.32 20.30 -3.83
C LYS A 95 6.49 19.48 -4.36
N GLN A 96 6.71 18.29 -3.83
CA GLN A 96 7.82 17.40 -4.16
C GLN A 96 7.38 16.23 -5.05
N PHE A 97 6.30 16.41 -5.82
CA PHE A 97 5.75 15.33 -6.64
C PHE A 97 6.80 14.72 -7.58
N ASP A 98 7.71 15.51 -8.13
CA ASP A 98 8.77 15.00 -9.02
C ASP A 98 9.64 13.93 -8.34
N TYR A 99 9.88 14.05 -7.03
CA TYR A 99 10.60 13.04 -6.24
C TYR A 99 9.68 11.90 -5.76
N PHE A 100 8.41 12.19 -5.44
CA PHE A 100 7.46 11.24 -4.84
C PHE A 100 6.34 10.77 -5.78
N HIS A 101 6.53 10.86 -7.09
CA HIS A 101 5.57 10.47 -8.12
C HIS A 101 5.24 8.97 -8.16
N SER A 102 6.10 8.13 -7.58
CA SER A 102 5.97 6.67 -7.62
C SER A 102 5.34 6.10 -6.36
N ARG A 103 4.42 5.14 -6.53
CA ARG A 103 3.88 4.35 -5.41
C ARG A 103 4.98 3.53 -4.73
N LYS A 104 4.71 3.02 -3.53
CA LYS A 104 5.65 2.17 -2.78
C LYS A 104 6.13 0.97 -3.62
N ARG A 105 7.44 0.66 -3.54
CA ARG A 105 8.07 -0.46 -4.27
C ARG A 105 7.85 -1.78 -3.57
N VAL A 106 7.34 -2.76 -4.31
CA VAL A 106 7.38 -4.16 -3.93
C VAL A 106 8.78 -4.70 -4.25
N VAL A 107 9.53 -5.13 -3.23
CA VAL A 107 10.94 -5.56 -3.39
C VAL A 107 11.07 -6.73 -4.36
N LEU A 108 10.13 -7.67 -4.31
CA LEU A 108 10.07 -8.86 -5.17
C LEU A 108 9.03 -8.69 -6.29
N GLY A 109 8.95 -7.48 -6.85
CA GLY A 109 7.99 -7.13 -7.91
C GLY A 109 8.61 -7.10 -9.31
N PRO A 110 7.79 -7.06 -10.37
CA PRO A 110 8.26 -6.87 -11.74
C PRO A 110 8.93 -5.50 -11.93
N ASP A 111 9.71 -5.36 -13.01
CA ASP A 111 10.22 -4.06 -13.44
C ASP A 111 9.04 -3.17 -13.86
N LEU A 112 8.75 -2.15 -13.06
CA LEU A 112 7.58 -1.28 -13.19
C LEU A 112 7.66 -0.32 -14.38
N GLU A 113 8.82 -0.20 -15.02
CA GLU A 113 9.00 0.59 -16.24
C GLU A 113 8.95 -0.29 -17.49
N LYS A 114 9.50 -1.51 -17.43
CA LYS A 114 9.69 -2.35 -18.62
C LYS A 114 8.66 -3.46 -18.80
N ASP A 115 8.16 -4.07 -17.72
CA ASP A 115 7.28 -5.25 -17.84
C ASP A 115 5.94 -4.86 -18.47
N VAL A 116 5.56 -5.52 -19.56
CA VAL A 116 4.33 -5.25 -20.32
C VAL A 116 3.05 -5.49 -19.51
N ARG A 117 3.09 -6.35 -18.50
CA ARG A 117 1.95 -6.66 -17.62
C ARG A 117 1.67 -5.56 -16.60
N VAL A 118 2.58 -4.60 -16.45
CA VAL A 118 2.43 -3.48 -15.53
C VAL A 118 1.38 -2.50 -16.07
N ASN A 119 0.26 -2.46 -15.38
CA ASN A 119 -0.85 -1.55 -15.66
C ASN A 119 -0.56 -0.11 -15.18
N LEU A 120 -1.47 0.81 -15.49
CA LEU A 120 -1.38 2.22 -15.10
C LEU A 120 -1.15 2.41 -13.59
N PHE A 121 -1.82 1.63 -12.74
CA PHE A 121 -1.76 1.79 -11.28
C PHE A 121 -0.43 1.37 -10.67
N GLN A 122 0.32 0.50 -11.34
CA GLN A 122 1.62 0.00 -10.89
C GLN A 122 2.80 0.69 -11.58
N SER A 123 2.59 1.21 -12.79
CA SER A 123 3.60 1.90 -13.59
C SER A 123 4.20 3.12 -12.88
N ARG A 124 5.40 3.54 -13.32
CA ARG A 124 6.16 4.66 -12.75
C ARG A 124 6.74 5.56 -13.82
N GLY A 125 7.25 6.72 -13.38
CA GLY A 125 8.01 7.65 -14.23
C GLY A 125 7.31 7.98 -15.54
N GLY A 126 8.09 7.98 -16.63
CA GLY A 126 7.59 8.29 -17.97
C GLY A 126 6.49 7.35 -18.47
N ARG A 127 6.52 6.06 -18.08
CA ARG A 127 5.48 5.09 -18.47
C ARG A 127 4.14 5.43 -17.82
N TRP A 128 4.14 5.73 -16.51
CA TRP A 128 2.93 6.19 -15.83
C TRP A 128 2.37 7.46 -16.47
N LYS A 129 3.24 8.44 -16.76
CA LYS A 129 2.84 9.68 -17.42
C LYS A 129 2.15 9.40 -18.76
N ARG A 130 2.75 8.54 -19.61
CA ARG A 130 2.18 8.15 -20.91
C ARG A 130 0.83 7.43 -20.76
N LEU A 131 0.75 6.40 -19.91
CA LEU A 131 -0.49 5.65 -19.69
C LEU A 131 -1.60 6.54 -19.11
N ARG A 132 -1.24 7.48 -18.23
CA ARG A 132 -2.19 8.43 -17.64
C ARG A 132 -2.73 9.40 -18.68
N THR A 133 -1.85 9.95 -19.52
CA THR A 133 -2.26 10.83 -20.63
C THR A 133 -3.21 10.12 -21.60
N LEU A 134 -2.96 8.85 -21.92
CA LEU A 134 -3.83 8.08 -22.81
C LEU A 134 -5.20 7.76 -22.20
N SER A 135 -5.27 7.50 -20.89
CA SER A 135 -6.50 7.08 -20.21
C SER A 135 -7.34 8.25 -19.69
N ALA A 136 -6.74 9.41 -19.39
CA ALA A 136 -7.44 10.55 -18.81
C ALA A 136 -8.66 11.04 -19.62
N PRO A 137 -8.63 11.11 -20.97
CA PRO A 137 -9.77 11.57 -21.76
C PRO A 137 -11.04 10.72 -21.60
N SER A 138 -10.90 9.43 -21.30
CA SER A 138 -12.04 8.51 -21.06
C SER A 138 -12.84 8.89 -19.81
N PHE A 139 -12.25 9.64 -18.89
CA PHE A 139 -12.89 10.10 -17.65
C PHE A 139 -13.26 11.59 -17.69
N SER A 140 -13.30 12.21 -18.87
CA SER A 140 -13.82 13.56 -19.02
C SER A 140 -15.33 13.62 -18.79
N VAL A 141 -15.85 14.79 -18.41
CA VAL A 141 -17.30 14.99 -18.20
C VAL A 141 -18.11 14.62 -19.45
N SER A 142 -17.61 14.93 -20.66
CA SER A 142 -18.30 14.57 -21.90
C SER A 142 -18.30 13.08 -22.16
N SER A 143 -17.20 12.37 -21.87
CA SER A 143 -17.14 10.90 -21.93
C SER A 143 -18.09 10.24 -20.92
N LEU A 144 -18.12 10.74 -19.68
CA LEU A 144 -19.02 10.23 -18.65
C LEU A 144 -20.50 10.45 -18.99
N LYS A 145 -20.85 11.59 -19.59
CA LYS A 145 -22.22 11.83 -20.08
C LYS A 145 -22.66 10.84 -21.16
N LYS A 146 -21.74 10.32 -21.98
CA LYS A 146 -22.06 9.33 -23.03
C LYS A 146 -22.42 7.97 -22.45
N ILE A 147 -21.80 7.56 -21.35
CA ILE A 147 -22.09 6.26 -20.71
C ILE A 147 -23.24 6.33 -19.70
N ARG A 148 -23.64 7.54 -19.28
CA ARG A 148 -24.69 7.76 -18.29
C ARG A 148 -25.98 6.97 -18.58
N PRO A 149 -26.54 6.96 -19.80
CA PRO A 149 -27.77 6.21 -20.06
C PRO A 149 -27.62 4.70 -19.77
N VAL A 150 -26.49 4.09 -20.15
CA VAL A 150 -26.21 2.67 -19.90
C VAL A 150 -26.14 2.40 -18.39
N VAL A 151 -25.51 3.28 -17.63
CA VAL A 151 -25.43 3.17 -16.17
C VAL A 151 -26.83 3.29 -15.54
N GLU A 152 -27.63 4.23 -16.00
CA GLU A 152 -29.02 4.41 -15.54
C GLU A 152 -29.88 3.17 -15.83
N ASP A 153 -29.78 2.61 -17.05
CA ASP A 153 -30.49 1.39 -17.43
C ASP A 153 -30.08 0.20 -16.54
N SER A 154 -28.79 0.04 -16.26
CA SER A 154 -28.29 -1.00 -15.35
C SER A 154 -28.84 -0.85 -13.93
N VAL A 155 -28.96 0.38 -13.41
CA VAL A 155 -29.56 0.64 -12.10
C VAL A 155 -31.05 0.29 -12.09
N ILE A 156 -31.80 0.71 -13.11
CA ILE A 156 -33.23 0.39 -13.24
C ILE A 156 -33.43 -1.12 -13.26
N ASN A 157 -32.61 -1.84 -14.03
CA ASN A 157 -32.66 -3.30 -14.09
C ASN A 157 -32.34 -3.95 -12.73
N MET A 158 -31.32 -3.46 -12.01
CA MET A 158 -30.98 -3.93 -10.67
C MET A 158 -32.17 -3.78 -9.71
N VAL A 159 -32.84 -2.61 -9.72
CA VAL A 159 -34.03 -2.35 -8.88
C VAL A 159 -35.16 -3.30 -9.21
N LYS A 160 -35.45 -3.50 -10.50
CA LYS A 160 -36.50 -4.44 -10.94
C LYS A 160 -36.22 -5.88 -10.47
N VAL A 161 -34.99 -6.37 -10.64
CA VAL A 161 -34.59 -7.70 -10.19
C VAL A 161 -34.68 -7.82 -8.67
N MET A 162 -34.36 -6.76 -7.94
CA MET A 162 -34.48 -6.70 -6.49
C MET A 162 -35.95 -6.79 -6.04
N GLU A 163 -36.86 -6.06 -6.69
CA GLU A 163 -38.31 -6.13 -6.44
C GLU A 163 -38.86 -7.52 -6.75
N GLU A 164 -38.48 -8.13 -7.88
CA GLU A 164 -38.93 -9.47 -8.27
C GLU A 164 -38.46 -10.56 -7.30
N ARG A 165 -37.20 -10.51 -6.85
CA ARG A 165 -36.63 -11.51 -5.93
C ARG A 165 -37.13 -11.37 -4.49
N HIS A 166 -37.57 -10.17 -4.09
CA HIS A 166 -37.93 -9.85 -2.71
C HIS A 166 -39.33 -9.23 -2.55
N ALA A 167 -40.24 -9.52 -3.49
CA ALA A 167 -41.63 -9.02 -3.46
C ALA A 167 -42.40 -9.41 -2.18
N GLY A 168 -41.97 -10.47 -1.48
CA GLY A 168 -42.57 -10.94 -0.23
C GLY A 168 -42.31 -10.05 0.99
N GLY A 169 -41.46 -9.02 0.88
CA GLY A 169 -41.13 -8.12 2.00
C GLY A 169 -40.08 -8.66 2.97
N ASP A 170 -39.44 -9.79 2.63
CA ASP A 170 -38.35 -10.35 3.41
C ASP A 170 -37.13 -9.43 3.39
N THR A 171 -36.37 -9.45 4.48
CA THR A 171 -35.07 -8.76 4.53
C THR A 171 -34.05 -9.48 3.66
N PHE A 172 -33.23 -8.73 2.95
CA PHE A 172 -32.22 -9.28 2.05
C PHE A 172 -30.91 -8.50 2.08
N ASN A 173 -29.85 -9.12 1.57
CA ASN A 173 -28.52 -8.52 1.52
C ASN A 173 -28.31 -7.70 0.24
N ILE A 174 -28.42 -6.38 0.35
CA ILE A 174 -28.25 -5.47 -0.80
C ILE A 174 -26.84 -5.51 -1.42
N HIS A 175 -25.83 -5.97 -0.67
CA HIS A 175 -24.45 -6.06 -1.18
C HIS A 175 -24.35 -6.96 -2.42
N GLN A 176 -25.15 -8.03 -2.49
CA GLN A 176 -25.16 -8.93 -3.65
C GLN A 176 -25.57 -8.20 -4.93
N PHE A 177 -26.63 -7.38 -4.86
CA PHE A 177 -27.10 -6.58 -5.98
C PHE A 177 -26.09 -5.54 -6.43
N TYR A 178 -25.41 -4.87 -5.49
CA TYR A 178 -24.32 -3.96 -5.84
C TYR A 178 -23.15 -4.67 -6.52
N CYS A 179 -22.77 -5.87 -6.06
CA CYS A 179 -21.75 -6.67 -6.73
C CYS A 179 -22.16 -7.03 -8.16
N GLU A 180 -23.38 -7.53 -8.37
CA GLU A 180 -23.94 -7.86 -9.69
C GLU A 180 -23.98 -6.62 -10.60
N TYR A 181 -24.39 -5.46 -10.08
CA TYR A 181 -24.44 -4.20 -10.84
C TYR A 181 -23.05 -3.69 -11.26
N THR A 182 -22.02 -3.91 -10.43
CA THR A 182 -20.66 -3.41 -10.72
C THR A 182 -19.84 -4.31 -11.66
N MET A 183 -20.26 -5.55 -11.93
CA MET A 183 -19.57 -6.50 -12.82
C MET A 183 -20.11 -6.46 -14.24
#